data_AF-N9R779-F1
#
_entry.id   AF-N9R779-F1
#
_cell.length_a   1.000
_cell.length_b   1.000
_cell.length_c   1.000
_cell.angle_alpha   90.00
_cell.angle_beta   90.00
_cell.angle_gamma   90.00
#
_symmetry.space_group_name_H-M   'P 1'
#
loop_
_entity.id
_entity.type
_entity.pdbx_description
1 polymer ?
#
loop_
_entity_poly.entity_id
_entity_poly.type
_entity_poly.pdbx_seq_one_letter_code
_entity_poly.pdbx_strand_id
1 'polypeptide(L)'
;MMNKIIGCLSLLLTPFAMAMQPLDDQSLSTATGQNGLNIGVNVSKIEFKQISVIDSDGWDIKNVAATEYRGRAGLVFAQSPNTTVSNPNIIFKAGGAASDLNLKAVIDTDKGTGTGGAFANIALSFVNVDEFVISPLSVYAASDSAGVLSTLVGSNYLRGSIFDTNPGTLKSGVKEILRLQNGLNVKFLASNKPKMNIQLGAAPQGKMIRFGGAIDSICGAGSGCNMMLVSGYDGSNNPVGASFNFQLKASNPTGFGLDKFYAGVIGESSVGQGDGALVFGNEGKSDNVDLKLNNIQFGNTAAIPAPSDAAYRFNGLQNSSIGNIGFTNASVTDLKIRVNGM
;
A
#
# COMPACT_ATOMS: atom_id res chain seq x y z
N MET A 1 58.17 -31.67 57.39
CA MET A 1 57.16 -32.75 57.28
C MET A 1 55.82 -32.20 57.73
N MET A 2 54.77 -32.58 56.98
CA MET A 2 53.33 -32.54 57.28
C MET A 2 52.68 -31.22 57.74
N ASN A 3 51.91 -30.60 56.82
CA ASN A 3 50.51 -30.16 57.00
C ASN A 3 50.12 -29.05 56.00
N LYS A 4 50.27 -29.34 54.70
CA LYS A 4 49.32 -28.90 53.66
C LYS A 4 48.56 -30.16 53.29
N ILE A 5 47.24 -30.28 53.50
CA ILE A 5 46.31 -31.25 52.85
C ILE A 5 44.87 -31.21 53.41
N ILE A 6 44.55 -30.46 54.48
CA ILE A 6 43.18 -30.53 55.05
C ILE A 6 42.22 -29.41 54.55
N GLY A 7 42.72 -28.28 54.05
CA GLY A 7 41.87 -27.19 53.56
C GLY A 7 41.21 -27.45 52.20
N CYS A 8 41.96 -28.04 51.26
CA CYS A 8 41.49 -28.27 49.88
C CYS A 8 40.58 -29.50 49.72
N LEU A 9 40.43 -30.34 50.75
CA LEU A 9 39.59 -31.54 50.68
C LEU A 9 38.10 -31.23 50.97
N SER A 10 37.79 -30.05 51.52
CA SER A 10 36.41 -29.61 51.78
C SER A 10 35.68 -29.07 50.53
N LEU A 11 36.41 -28.74 49.46
CA LEU A 11 35.88 -28.28 48.17
C LEU A 11 35.69 -29.41 47.15
N LEU A 12 36.19 -30.62 47.42
CA LEU A 12 36.14 -31.78 46.53
C LEU A 12 35.08 -32.83 46.92
N LEU A 13 34.39 -32.65 48.06
CA LEU A 13 33.44 -33.63 48.61
C LEU A 13 31.99 -33.12 48.70
N THR A 14 31.67 -32.02 48.04
CA THR A 14 30.27 -31.71 47.72
C THR A 14 30.04 -32.14 46.28
N PRO A 15 29.00 -32.95 45.99
CA PRO A 15 28.62 -33.18 44.62
C PRO A 15 28.23 -31.81 44.05
N PHE A 16 29.02 -31.32 43.09
CA PHE A 16 28.58 -30.35 42.11
C PHE A 16 27.43 -30.97 41.32
N ALA A 17 26.27 -31.08 41.95
CA ALA A 17 25.02 -30.89 41.26
C ALA A 17 24.97 -29.39 40.94
N MET A 18 25.74 -28.99 39.93
CA MET A 18 25.26 -27.93 39.04
C MET A 18 24.01 -28.53 38.40
N ALA A 19 22.90 -28.49 39.14
CA ALA A 19 21.61 -28.55 38.52
C ALA A 19 21.59 -27.34 37.61
N MET A 20 21.94 -27.55 36.34
CA MET A 20 21.40 -26.73 35.27
C MET A 20 19.89 -26.89 35.45
N GLN A 21 19.30 -25.99 36.23
CA GLN A 21 17.87 -25.82 36.26
C GLN A 21 17.47 -25.73 34.78
N PRO A 22 16.52 -26.57 34.30
CA PRO A 22 15.99 -26.39 32.96
C PRO A 22 15.57 -24.93 32.91
N LEU A 23 16.31 -24.17 32.12
CA LEU A 23 16.06 -22.77 31.94
C LEU A 23 14.75 -22.75 31.17
N ASP A 24 13.66 -22.72 31.93
CA ASP A 24 12.31 -22.58 31.39
C ASP A 24 12.35 -21.36 30.47
N ASP A 25 11.74 -21.44 29.30
CA ASP A 25 11.79 -20.39 28.27
C ASP A 25 11.45 -19.01 28.86
N GLN A 26 10.62 -19.00 29.91
CA GLN A 26 10.30 -17.84 30.74
C GLN A 26 11.53 -17.18 31.38
N SER A 27 12.43 -17.97 31.95
CA SER A 27 13.68 -17.50 32.56
C SER A 27 14.72 -17.07 31.52
N LEU A 28 14.68 -17.62 30.29
CA LEU A 28 15.55 -17.21 29.18
C LEU A 28 15.11 -15.85 28.61
N SER A 29 13.80 -15.62 28.53
CA SER A 29 13.21 -14.32 28.18
C SER A 29 13.60 -13.22 29.19
N THR A 30 13.57 -13.52 30.50
CA THR A 30 14.00 -12.55 31.53
C THR A 30 15.51 -12.38 31.62
N ALA A 31 16.32 -13.42 31.37
CA ALA A 31 17.79 -13.36 31.47
C ALA A 31 18.46 -12.73 30.24
N THR A 32 17.83 -12.80 29.06
CA THR A 32 18.38 -12.17 27.85
C THR A 32 18.05 -10.68 27.76
N GLY A 33 17.18 -10.14 28.61
CA GLY A 33 16.86 -8.70 28.63
C GLY A 33 16.49 -8.17 27.25
N GLN A 34 15.90 -9.01 26.39
CA GLN A 34 15.50 -8.63 25.05
C GLN A 34 14.25 -7.77 25.17
N ASN A 35 14.45 -6.47 25.40
CA ASN A 35 13.44 -5.45 25.20
C ASN A 35 13.06 -5.44 23.71
N GLY A 36 12.11 -6.30 23.38
CA GLY A 36 11.49 -6.42 22.08
C GLY A 36 12.32 -7.10 20.99
N LEU A 37 11.64 -7.48 19.92
CA LEU A 37 12.24 -8.02 18.70
C LEU A 37 12.41 -6.88 17.69
N ASN A 38 13.63 -6.69 17.19
CA ASN A 38 13.92 -5.75 16.10
C ASN A 38 14.06 -6.50 14.77
N ILE A 39 13.22 -6.17 13.79
CA ILE A 39 13.30 -6.75 12.44
C ILE A 39 13.61 -5.62 11.45
N GLY A 40 14.63 -5.80 10.63
CA GLY A 40 14.97 -4.92 9.52
C GLY A 40 14.67 -5.59 8.19
N VAL A 41 13.92 -4.92 7.32
CA VAL A 41 13.74 -5.34 5.92
C VAL A 41 14.45 -4.33 5.03
N ASN A 42 15.42 -4.83 4.25
CA ASN A 42 16.14 -4.03 3.29
C ASN A 42 15.95 -4.54 1.86
N VAL A 43 15.29 -3.74 1.03
CA VAL A 43 15.08 -4.00 -0.39
C VAL A 43 15.26 -2.69 -1.16
N SER A 44 15.97 -2.74 -2.29
CA SER A 44 16.23 -1.57 -3.15
C SER A 44 15.09 -1.28 -4.12
N LYS A 45 14.30 -2.31 -4.45
CA LYS A 45 13.18 -2.25 -5.40
C LYS A 45 12.20 -3.37 -5.13
N ILE A 46 10.91 -3.08 -5.27
CA ILE A 46 9.86 -4.10 -5.39
C ILE A 46 9.45 -4.16 -6.84
N GLU A 47 9.53 -5.32 -7.47
CA GLU A 47 9.15 -5.52 -8.87
C GLU A 47 8.09 -6.63 -8.98
N PHE A 48 7.08 -6.42 -9.80
CA PHE A 48 5.99 -7.38 -9.98
C PHE A 48 5.53 -7.43 -11.44
N LYS A 49 5.05 -8.60 -11.88
CA LYS A 49 4.42 -8.76 -13.19
C LYS A 49 2.98 -8.24 -13.17
N GLN A 50 2.24 -8.66 -12.14
CA GLN A 50 0.89 -8.19 -11.85
C GLN A 50 0.59 -8.32 -10.36
N ILE A 51 -0.25 -7.44 -9.84
CA ILE A 51 -0.90 -7.55 -8.52
C ILE A 51 -2.39 -7.52 -8.78
N SER A 52 -3.16 -8.43 -8.17
CA SER A 52 -4.61 -8.50 -8.38
C SER A 52 -5.34 -8.59 -7.06
N VAL A 53 -6.39 -7.79 -6.91
CA VAL A 53 -7.44 -8.02 -5.90
C VAL A 53 -8.56 -8.75 -6.62
N ILE A 54 -8.87 -9.97 -6.17
CA ILE A 54 -9.84 -10.85 -6.82
C ILE A 54 -11.04 -10.99 -5.88
N ASP A 55 -12.19 -10.59 -6.37
CA ASP A 55 -13.48 -10.96 -5.80
C ASP A 55 -13.80 -12.39 -6.26
N SER A 56 -13.81 -13.34 -5.34
CA SER A 56 -13.95 -14.77 -5.64
C SER A 56 -15.36 -15.19 -6.01
N ASP A 57 -16.36 -14.44 -5.55
CA ASP A 57 -17.75 -14.88 -5.46
C ASP A 57 -18.74 -13.81 -5.96
N GLY A 58 -18.30 -12.56 -6.12
CA GLY A 58 -19.09 -11.46 -6.64
C GLY A 58 -19.98 -10.82 -5.56
N TRP A 59 -20.76 -9.82 -5.97
CA TRP A 59 -21.72 -9.17 -5.07
C TRP A 59 -22.98 -10.04 -4.90
N ASP A 60 -23.00 -10.93 -3.89
CA ASP A 60 -24.17 -11.78 -3.56
C ASP A 60 -24.88 -11.32 -2.27
N ILE A 61 -25.73 -10.30 -2.37
CA ILE A 61 -26.77 -10.04 -1.36
C ILE A 61 -28.16 -9.96 -2.03
N LYS A 62 -28.81 -11.12 -2.08
CA LYS A 62 -30.15 -11.45 -1.54
C LYS A 62 -31.28 -10.39 -1.54
N ASN A 63 -31.47 -9.60 -2.60
CA ASN A 63 -32.80 -9.13 -3.03
C ASN A 63 -32.73 -8.51 -4.43
N VAL A 64 -33.24 -9.25 -5.43
CA VAL A 64 -33.80 -8.86 -6.74
C VAL A 64 -32.97 -7.95 -7.70
N ALA A 65 -31.87 -7.33 -7.29
CA ALA A 65 -31.00 -6.50 -8.14
C ALA A 65 -29.68 -7.20 -8.57
N ALA A 66 -29.49 -8.47 -8.24
CA ALA A 66 -28.20 -9.15 -8.28
C ALA A 66 -28.06 -10.19 -9.40
N THR A 67 -28.54 -9.93 -10.62
CA THR A 67 -28.25 -10.80 -11.78
C THR A 67 -27.04 -10.35 -12.60
N GLU A 68 -26.67 -9.07 -12.53
CA GLU A 68 -25.62 -8.47 -13.40
C GLU A 68 -24.21 -8.46 -12.79
N TYR A 69 -24.09 -8.60 -11.48
CA TYR A 69 -22.80 -8.56 -10.74
C TYR A 69 -22.46 -9.89 -10.05
N ARG A 70 -23.06 -10.99 -10.52
CA ARG A 70 -22.73 -12.33 -10.04
C ARG A 70 -21.49 -12.81 -10.78
N GLY A 71 -20.52 -13.30 -10.02
CA GLY A 71 -19.35 -13.96 -10.58
C GLY A 71 -18.06 -13.26 -10.24
N ARG A 72 -17.00 -14.05 -10.35
CA ARG A 72 -15.65 -13.68 -10.01
C ARG A 72 -15.15 -12.55 -10.90
N ALA A 73 -14.41 -11.62 -10.31
CA ALA A 73 -13.84 -10.49 -11.03
C ALA A 73 -12.55 -10.04 -10.33
N GLY A 74 -11.75 -9.23 -11.01
CA GLY A 74 -10.53 -8.72 -10.40
C GLY A 74 -10.16 -7.33 -10.86
N LEU A 75 -9.57 -6.58 -9.94
CA LEU A 75 -8.82 -5.36 -10.24
C LEU A 75 -7.34 -5.74 -10.32
N VAL A 76 -6.74 -5.53 -11.48
CA VAL A 76 -5.35 -5.95 -11.76
C VAL A 76 -4.48 -4.74 -12.04
N PHE A 77 -3.34 -4.65 -11.36
CA PHE A 77 -2.27 -3.69 -11.61
C PHE A 77 -1.16 -4.41 -12.35
N ALA A 78 -0.83 -3.93 -13.54
CA ALA A 78 0.23 -4.51 -14.36
C ALA A 78 0.84 -3.43 -15.25
N GLN A 79 1.83 -3.78 -16.06
CA GLN A 79 2.33 -2.88 -17.10
C GLN A 79 1.21 -2.41 -18.04
N SER A 80 1.43 -1.30 -18.73
CA SER A 80 0.60 -0.88 -19.87
C SER A 80 0.73 -1.87 -21.03
N PRO A 81 -0.32 -2.08 -21.85
CA PRO A 81 -0.27 -3.00 -22.97
C PRO A 81 0.55 -2.43 -24.13
N ASN A 82 0.97 -3.31 -25.05
CA ASN A 82 1.66 -2.97 -26.30
C ASN A 82 3.01 -2.24 -26.16
N THR A 83 3.66 -2.32 -24.99
CA THR A 83 5.05 -1.88 -24.79
C THR A 83 5.97 -3.08 -24.61
N THR A 84 7.27 -2.92 -24.88
CA THR A 84 8.28 -3.89 -24.43
C THR A 84 8.11 -4.08 -22.93
N VAL A 85 7.90 -5.33 -22.52
CA VAL A 85 7.46 -5.67 -21.16
C VAL A 85 8.54 -5.29 -20.16
N SER A 86 8.33 -4.18 -19.44
CA SER A 86 9.07 -3.88 -18.22
C SER A 86 8.13 -4.03 -17.05
N ASN A 87 8.51 -4.88 -16.10
CA ASN A 87 7.71 -5.13 -14.93
C ASN A 87 7.55 -3.82 -14.15
N PRO A 88 6.31 -3.46 -13.77
CA PRO A 88 6.11 -2.37 -12.83
C PRO A 88 6.94 -2.57 -11.57
N ASN A 89 7.44 -1.46 -11.05
CA ASN A 89 8.27 -1.47 -9.87
C ASN A 89 8.04 -0.26 -8.99
N ILE A 90 8.43 -0.42 -7.73
CA ILE A 90 8.49 0.62 -6.72
C ILE A 90 9.95 0.76 -6.32
N ILE A 91 10.50 1.96 -6.51
CA ILE A 91 11.85 2.34 -6.10
C ILE A 91 11.74 3.32 -4.95
N PHE A 92 12.65 3.20 -4.00
CA PHE A 92 12.74 4.08 -2.84
C PHE A 92 13.84 5.10 -3.07
N LYS A 93 13.66 6.33 -2.56
CA LYS A 93 14.66 7.39 -2.68
C LYS A 93 14.96 8.05 -1.35
N ALA A 94 16.22 8.43 -1.20
CA ALA A 94 16.76 9.22 -0.09
C ALA A 94 17.50 10.42 -0.68
N GLY A 95 17.15 11.65 -0.31
CA GLY A 95 17.81 12.85 -0.86
C GLY A 95 17.80 12.94 -2.40
N GLY A 96 16.82 12.32 -3.07
CA GLY A 96 16.67 12.31 -4.53
C GLY A 96 17.38 11.16 -5.27
N ALA A 97 18.23 10.39 -4.59
CA ALA A 97 18.91 9.21 -5.16
C ALA A 97 18.18 7.92 -4.79
N ALA A 98 18.28 6.89 -5.64
CA ALA A 98 17.76 5.56 -5.32
C ALA A 98 18.39 5.03 -4.02
N SER A 99 17.57 4.43 -3.18
CA SER A 99 17.96 3.93 -1.87
C SER A 99 17.18 2.67 -1.52
N ASP A 100 17.59 2.12 -0.39
CA ASP A 100 17.11 0.92 0.23
C ASP A 100 15.95 1.27 1.18
N LEU A 101 14.88 0.46 1.18
CA LEU A 101 13.66 0.71 1.96
C LEU A 101 13.95 0.92 3.45
N ASN A 102 14.91 0.18 4.00
CA ASN A 102 15.34 0.23 5.40
C ASN A 102 14.15 0.33 6.37
N LEU A 103 13.17 -0.57 6.21
CA LEU A 103 12.03 -0.67 7.11
C LEU A 103 12.50 -1.30 8.41
N LYS A 104 12.25 -0.61 9.53
CA LYS A 104 12.53 -1.10 10.87
C LYS A 104 11.23 -1.35 11.61
N ALA A 105 11.06 -2.57 12.12
CA ALA A 105 10.02 -2.93 13.07
C ALA A 105 10.63 -3.09 14.47
N VAL A 106 10.05 -2.42 15.46
CA VAL A 106 10.32 -2.63 16.88
C VAL A 106 9.06 -3.25 17.49
N ILE A 107 9.17 -4.49 17.96
CA ILE A 107 8.06 -5.27 18.45
C ILE A 107 8.18 -5.39 19.96
N ASP A 108 7.14 -4.95 20.68
CA ASP A 108 6.99 -5.10 22.12
C ASP A 108 5.76 -5.96 22.42
N THR A 109 5.87 -6.92 23.32
CA THR A 109 4.80 -7.87 23.62
C THR A 109 4.72 -8.14 25.11
N ASP A 110 3.50 -8.19 25.65
CA ASP A 110 3.24 -8.64 27.02
C ASP A 110 2.19 -9.76 27.00
N LYS A 111 2.46 -10.80 27.78
CA LYS A 111 1.55 -11.93 28.01
C LYS A 111 0.27 -11.51 28.73
N GLY A 112 0.25 -10.35 29.38
CA GLY A 112 -0.97 -9.74 29.91
C GLY A 112 -1.42 -10.27 31.25
N THR A 113 -0.47 -10.57 32.15
CA THR A 113 -0.79 -11.08 33.50
C THR A 113 -1.30 -9.98 34.44
N GLY A 114 -1.31 -8.70 34.02
CA GLY A 114 -1.87 -7.56 34.73
C GLY A 114 -3.23 -7.08 34.19
N THR A 115 -3.79 -6.04 34.82
CA THR A 115 -5.10 -5.42 34.48
C THR A 115 -5.18 -4.90 33.04
N GLY A 116 -4.04 -4.69 32.39
CA GLY A 116 -3.92 -4.20 31.03
C GLY A 116 -4.07 -5.27 29.94
N GLY A 117 -4.19 -6.56 30.26
CA GLY A 117 -4.37 -7.64 29.29
C GLY A 117 -3.17 -7.89 28.36
N ALA A 118 -3.25 -8.96 27.54
CA ALA A 118 -2.16 -9.31 26.63
C ALA A 118 -2.12 -8.33 25.46
N PHE A 119 -0.92 -7.96 25.01
CA PHE A 119 -0.76 -7.06 23.89
C PHE A 119 0.47 -7.36 23.04
N ALA A 120 0.40 -6.93 21.77
CA ALA A 120 1.55 -6.82 20.89
C ALA A 120 1.53 -5.44 20.24
N ASN A 121 2.62 -4.70 20.36
CA ASN A 121 2.81 -3.38 19.80
C ASN A 121 3.97 -3.40 18.81
N ILE A 122 3.72 -3.02 17.57
CA ILE A 122 4.68 -3.09 16.47
C ILE A 122 4.86 -1.69 15.90
N ALA A 123 5.97 -1.04 16.26
CA ALA A 123 6.34 0.25 15.71
C ALA A 123 7.16 0.07 14.42
N LEU A 124 6.59 0.49 13.30
CA LEU A 124 7.20 0.50 11.98
C LEU A 124 7.72 1.91 11.65
N SER A 125 8.94 1.99 11.14
CA SER A 125 9.56 3.25 10.72
C SER A 125 10.43 3.07 9.49
N PHE A 126 10.45 4.09 8.63
CA PHE A 126 11.34 4.16 7.48
C PHE A 126 12.53 5.05 7.84
N VAL A 127 13.74 4.49 7.84
CA VAL A 127 14.91 5.23 8.33
C VAL A 127 15.38 6.27 7.31
N ASN A 128 15.56 5.87 6.05
CA ASN A 128 16.22 6.70 5.04
C ASN A 128 15.36 7.03 3.82
N VAL A 129 14.07 6.67 3.81
CA VAL A 129 13.23 6.91 2.62
C VAL A 129 12.42 8.19 2.76
N ASP A 130 12.60 9.07 1.78
CA ASP A 130 11.89 10.35 1.68
C ASP A 130 10.94 10.37 0.47
N GLU A 131 11.02 9.38 -0.43
CA GLU A 131 10.12 9.28 -1.58
C GLU A 131 9.96 7.83 -2.07
N PHE A 132 8.72 7.46 -2.39
CA PHE A 132 8.40 6.26 -3.14
C PHE A 132 8.11 6.63 -4.58
N VAL A 133 8.74 5.95 -5.53
CA VAL A 133 8.51 6.13 -6.98
C VAL A 133 7.98 4.85 -7.57
N ILE A 134 6.72 4.89 -7.96
CA ILE A 134 6.04 3.83 -8.70
C ILE A 134 6.27 4.10 -10.19
N SER A 135 6.81 3.12 -10.90
CA SER A 135 7.02 3.20 -12.34
C SER A 135 5.69 3.33 -13.10
N PRO A 136 5.71 3.70 -14.39
CA PRO A 136 4.53 3.60 -15.24
C PRO A 136 3.87 2.21 -15.12
N LEU A 137 2.55 2.21 -14.99
CA LEU A 137 1.72 1.01 -14.90
C LEU A 137 0.28 1.35 -15.30
N SER A 138 -0.54 0.32 -15.42
CA SER A 138 -1.95 0.43 -15.73
C SER A 138 -2.79 -0.43 -14.80
N VAL A 139 -4.03 0.01 -14.59
CA VAL A 139 -5.06 -0.67 -13.80
C VAL A 139 -6.11 -1.20 -14.76
N TYR A 140 -6.49 -2.46 -14.56
CA TYR A 140 -7.40 -3.20 -15.40
C TYR A 140 -8.56 -3.76 -14.57
N ALA A 141 -9.76 -3.72 -15.16
CA ALA A 141 -10.86 -4.57 -14.74
C ALA A 141 -10.77 -5.88 -15.53
N ALA A 142 -10.84 -7.02 -14.84
CA ALA A 142 -10.74 -8.34 -15.42
C ALA A 142 -11.92 -9.21 -15.00
N SER A 143 -12.53 -9.87 -15.97
CA SER A 143 -13.61 -10.85 -15.78
C SER A 143 -13.08 -12.26 -15.48
N ASP A 144 -13.96 -13.17 -15.03
CA ASP A 144 -13.67 -14.60 -14.83
C ASP A 144 -13.54 -15.38 -16.15
N SER A 145 -12.62 -14.94 -17.01
CA SER A 145 -12.23 -15.67 -18.20
C SER A 145 -11.11 -16.67 -17.88
N ALA A 146 -11.10 -17.80 -18.59
CA ALA A 146 -10.15 -18.89 -18.36
C ALA A 146 -8.69 -18.39 -18.39
N GLY A 147 -7.97 -18.63 -17.30
CA GLY A 147 -6.55 -18.26 -17.17
C GLY A 147 -6.26 -16.75 -17.08
N VAL A 148 -7.26 -15.89 -16.89
CA VAL A 148 -7.08 -14.45 -16.63
C VAL A 148 -6.76 -14.21 -15.15
N LEU A 149 -7.65 -14.64 -14.27
CA LEU A 149 -7.54 -14.44 -12.82
C LEU A 149 -6.95 -15.67 -12.13
N SER A 150 -5.99 -15.48 -11.23
CA SER A 150 -5.37 -16.58 -10.45
C SER A 150 -6.36 -17.24 -9.51
N THR A 151 -6.44 -18.57 -9.53
CA THR A 151 -7.39 -19.34 -8.74
C THR A 151 -6.68 -20.32 -7.81
N LEU A 152 -7.34 -20.67 -6.71
CA LEU A 152 -6.90 -21.71 -5.79
C LEU A 152 -7.87 -22.89 -5.91
N VAL A 153 -7.40 -24.02 -6.45
CA VAL A 153 -8.19 -25.24 -6.58
C VAL A 153 -7.65 -26.27 -5.58
N GLY A 154 -8.36 -26.45 -4.47
CA GLY A 154 -7.83 -27.19 -3.33
C GLY A 154 -6.59 -26.48 -2.76
N SER A 155 -5.44 -27.14 -2.76
CA SER A 155 -4.15 -26.54 -2.37
C SER A 155 -3.30 -26.06 -3.55
N ASN A 156 -3.78 -26.21 -4.79
CA ASN A 156 -3.03 -25.85 -5.98
C ASN A 156 -3.34 -24.42 -6.41
N TYR A 157 -2.34 -23.54 -6.32
CA TYR A 157 -2.42 -22.19 -6.85
C TYR A 157 -2.13 -22.19 -8.36
N LEU A 158 -3.14 -21.85 -9.14
CA LEU A 158 -3.03 -21.66 -10.58
C LEU A 158 -2.91 -20.17 -10.89
N ARG A 159 -1.74 -19.76 -11.39
CA ARG A 159 -1.46 -18.38 -11.75
C ARG A 159 -2.20 -17.99 -13.03
N GLY A 160 -3.04 -16.96 -12.96
CA GLY A 160 -3.62 -16.30 -14.13
C GLY A 160 -2.72 -15.20 -14.68
N SER A 161 -2.96 -14.80 -15.92
CA SER A 161 -2.31 -13.66 -16.58
C SER A 161 -3.35 -12.91 -17.41
N ILE A 162 -3.37 -11.58 -17.31
CA ILE A 162 -4.23 -10.74 -18.15
C ILE A 162 -3.71 -10.57 -19.59
N PHE A 163 -2.51 -11.07 -19.89
CA PHE A 163 -1.87 -10.99 -21.22
C PHE A 163 -1.78 -12.36 -21.90
N ASP A 164 -1.94 -12.40 -23.23
CA ASP A 164 -1.81 -13.62 -24.05
C ASP A 164 -0.35 -13.99 -24.38
N THR A 165 0.49 -13.04 -24.83
CA THR A 165 1.93 -13.24 -25.16
C THR A 165 2.76 -11.97 -24.88
N ASN A 166 4.05 -11.91 -25.25
CA ASN A 166 4.89 -10.71 -25.16
C ASN A 166 5.24 -10.22 -26.60
N PRO A 167 4.91 -8.97 -27.00
CA PRO A 167 4.29 -7.90 -26.21
C PRO A 167 2.86 -8.23 -25.81
N GLY A 168 2.49 -7.79 -24.60
CA GLY A 168 1.24 -8.12 -23.92
C GLY A 168 0.00 -7.58 -24.62
N THR A 169 -0.62 -8.39 -25.49
CA THR A 169 -2.02 -8.19 -25.87
C THR A 169 -2.91 -8.62 -24.70
N LEU A 170 -3.91 -7.80 -24.36
CA LEU A 170 -4.85 -8.12 -23.29
C LEU A 170 -5.74 -9.28 -23.71
N LYS A 171 -6.00 -10.20 -22.77
CA LYS A 171 -6.97 -11.27 -22.96
C LYS A 171 -8.39 -10.73 -23.10
N SER A 172 -9.24 -11.53 -23.74
CA SER A 172 -10.67 -11.27 -23.79
C SER A 172 -11.25 -11.09 -22.36
N GLY A 173 -12.11 -10.09 -22.21
CA GLY A 173 -12.73 -9.78 -20.91
C GLY A 173 -11.82 -9.02 -19.93
N VAL A 174 -10.70 -8.47 -20.39
CA VAL A 174 -9.87 -7.51 -19.66
C VAL A 174 -9.99 -6.13 -20.30
N LYS A 175 -10.23 -5.11 -19.48
CA LYS A 175 -10.30 -3.71 -19.92
C LYS A 175 -9.39 -2.83 -19.09
N GLU A 176 -8.53 -2.06 -19.74
CA GLU A 176 -7.77 -0.99 -19.08
C GLU A 176 -8.72 0.14 -18.66
N ILE A 177 -8.61 0.60 -17.42
CA ILE A 177 -9.44 1.68 -16.88
C ILE A 177 -8.64 2.92 -16.50
N LEU A 178 -7.36 2.74 -16.12
CA LEU A 178 -6.47 3.82 -15.73
C LEU A 178 -5.05 3.51 -16.17
N ARG A 179 -4.40 4.48 -16.81
CA ARG A 179 -2.98 4.44 -17.16
C ARG A 179 -2.21 5.51 -16.39
N LEU A 180 -1.09 5.12 -15.77
CA LEU A 180 -0.10 6.03 -15.20
C LEU A 180 1.05 6.17 -16.21
N GLN A 181 1.01 7.18 -17.08
CA GLN A 181 1.96 7.30 -18.20
C GLN A 181 3.38 7.61 -17.72
N ASN A 182 3.53 8.43 -16.68
CA ASN A 182 4.82 8.77 -16.08
C ASN A 182 5.09 8.07 -14.75
N GLY A 183 4.23 7.11 -14.37
CA GLY A 183 4.24 6.56 -13.02
C GLY A 183 3.65 7.53 -11.99
N LEU A 184 3.94 7.29 -10.71
CA LEU A 184 3.48 8.08 -9.59
C LEU A 184 4.58 8.17 -8.54
N ASN A 185 4.75 9.33 -7.91
CA ASN A 185 5.64 9.48 -6.78
C ASN A 185 4.93 10.02 -5.55
N VAL A 186 5.27 9.49 -4.38
CA VAL A 186 4.83 9.97 -3.07
C VAL A 186 6.06 10.44 -2.33
N LYS A 187 6.17 11.75 -2.11
CA LYS A 187 7.26 12.37 -1.38
C LYS A 187 6.81 12.67 0.04
N PHE A 188 7.61 12.23 1.00
CA PHE A 188 7.44 12.49 2.42
C PHE A 188 8.26 13.70 2.83
N LEU A 189 7.86 14.34 3.93
CA LEU A 189 8.64 15.40 4.53
C LEU A 189 9.91 14.79 5.17
N ALA A 190 11.09 15.24 4.74
CA ALA A 190 12.36 14.68 5.21
C ALA A 190 12.56 14.76 6.73
N SER A 191 12.00 15.80 7.37
CA SER A 191 12.03 15.99 8.83
C SER A 191 10.96 15.20 9.59
N ASN A 192 9.97 14.63 8.90
CA ASN A 192 8.88 13.86 9.51
C ASN A 192 8.52 12.65 8.64
N LYS A 193 9.42 11.66 8.65
CA LYS A 193 9.30 10.45 7.83
C LYS A 193 8.09 9.62 8.22
N PRO A 194 7.52 8.85 7.26
CA PRO A 194 6.39 7.97 7.55
C PRO A 194 6.74 6.99 8.67
N LYS A 195 5.76 6.74 9.52
CA LYS A 195 5.81 5.74 10.59
C LYS A 195 4.42 5.18 10.81
N MET A 196 4.35 3.99 11.38
CA MET A 196 3.10 3.33 11.69
C MET A 196 3.26 2.56 12.99
N ASN A 197 2.20 2.50 13.78
CA ASN A 197 2.15 1.64 14.94
C ASN A 197 0.96 0.69 14.82
N ILE A 198 1.22 -0.62 14.90
CA ILE A 198 0.20 -1.67 14.88
C ILE A 198 0.09 -2.23 16.30
N GLN A 199 -1.09 -2.12 16.88
CA GLN A 199 -1.42 -2.60 18.22
C GLN A 199 -2.46 -3.72 18.11
N LEU A 200 -2.13 -4.86 18.69
CA LEU A 200 -3.00 -6.02 18.85
C LEU A 200 -3.22 -6.27 20.35
N GLY A 201 -4.39 -6.81 20.70
CA GLY A 201 -4.76 -7.09 22.09
C GLY A 201 -5.27 -5.85 22.84
N ALA A 202 -5.09 -5.85 24.15
CA ALA A 202 -5.57 -4.77 25.00
C ALA A 202 -4.73 -3.51 24.75
N ALA A 203 -5.38 -2.47 24.21
CA ALA A 203 -4.71 -1.38 23.52
C ALA A 203 -4.84 -0.04 24.28
N PRO A 204 -3.72 0.56 24.76
CA PRO A 204 -3.72 1.94 25.27
C PRO A 204 -4.08 2.99 24.20
N GLN A 205 -3.76 2.72 22.93
CA GLN A 205 -3.90 3.69 21.84
C GLN A 205 -5.29 3.75 21.17
N GLY A 206 -6.24 2.90 21.58
CA GLY A 206 -7.65 2.95 21.15
C GLY A 206 -7.94 2.63 19.68
N LYS A 207 -6.91 2.32 18.86
CA LYS A 207 -7.00 1.95 17.44
C LYS A 207 -6.00 0.83 17.14
N MET A 208 -6.30 -0.03 16.16
CA MET A 208 -5.38 -1.10 15.75
C MET A 208 -4.14 -0.54 15.05
N ILE A 209 -4.31 0.41 14.14
CA ILE A 209 -3.22 1.03 13.39
C ILE A 209 -3.30 2.53 13.60
N ARG A 210 -2.18 3.15 13.99
CA ARG A 210 -1.99 4.60 13.93
C ARG A 210 -0.90 4.92 12.93
N PHE A 211 -1.16 5.91 12.08
CA PHE A 211 -0.16 6.41 11.14
C PHE A 211 0.58 7.59 11.78
N GLY A 212 1.72 7.96 11.22
CA GLY A 212 2.46 9.15 11.58
C GLY A 212 3.44 9.52 10.48
N GLY A 213 4.08 10.67 10.65
CA GLY A 213 4.87 11.28 9.58
C GLY A 213 4.08 12.33 8.82
N ALA A 214 4.66 12.88 7.75
CA ALA A 214 4.00 13.82 6.88
C ALA A 214 4.30 13.57 5.40
N ILE A 215 3.28 13.76 4.57
CA ILE A 215 3.41 13.75 3.10
C ILE A 215 3.70 15.17 2.65
N ASP A 216 4.77 15.39 1.91
CA ASP A 216 5.03 16.67 1.23
C ASP A 216 4.13 16.78 -0.02
N SER A 217 4.12 15.72 -0.84
CA SER A 217 3.35 15.70 -2.07
C SER A 217 3.15 14.31 -2.66
N ILE A 218 2.11 14.17 -3.47
CA ILE A 218 1.94 13.08 -4.44
C ILE A 218 1.99 13.74 -5.82
N CYS A 219 2.94 13.36 -6.66
CA CYS A 219 3.13 14.01 -7.96
C CYS A 219 3.36 15.53 -7.86
N GLY A 220 4.12 15.96 -6.84
CA GLY A 220 4.31 17.38 -6.52
C GLY A 220 5.28 18.17 -7.41
N ALA A 221 6.03 17.49 -8.29
CA ALA A 221 7.01 18.10 -9.18
C ALA A 221 6.37 18.55 -10.50
N GLY A 222 6.90 19.64 -11.08
CA GLY A 222 6.43 20.16 -12.37
C GLY A 222 4.91 20.37 -12.42
N SER A 223 4.27 19.86 -13.48
CA SER A 223 2.82 19.94 -13.69
C SER A 223 2.03 18.74 -13.13
N GLY A 224 2.68 17.79 -12.45
CA GLY A 224 2.07 16.56 -11.96
C GLY A 224 2.45 15.30 -12.74
N CYS A 225 1.94 14.15 -12.31
CA CYS A 225 2.12 12.89 -13.03
C CYS A 225 1.01 12.74 -14.06
N ASN A 226 1.34 12.45 -15.32
CA ASN A 226 0.34 12.24 -16.33
C ASN A 226 -0.40 10.91 -16.13
N MET A 227 -1.73 10.99 -16.12
CA MET A 227 -2.66 9.88 -15.98
C MET A 227 -3.69 9.93 -17.11
N MET A 228 -4.26 8.78 -17.46
CA MET A 228 -5.38 8.70 -18.40
C MET A 228 -6.43 7.72 -17.90
N LEU A 229 -7.68 8.16 -17.81
CA LEU A 229 -8.85 7.29 -17.71
C LEU A 229 -9.15 6.75 -19.10
N VAL A 230 -8.93 5.45 -19.30
CA VAL A 230 -8.96 4.83 -20.63
C VAL A 230 -10.39 4.39 -20.96
N SER A 231 -10.93 4.88 -22.07
CA SER A 231 -12.25 4.48 -22.57
C SER A 231 -12.16 3.36 -23.62
N GLY A 232 -11.07 3.35 -24.40
CA GLY A 232 -10.78 2.36 -25.43
C GLY A 232 -9.43 2.63 -26.10
N TYR A 233 -9.25 2.07 -27.30
CA TYR A 233 -8.06 2.26 -28.12
C TYR A 233 -8.46 2.66 -29.53
N ASP A 234 -7.61 3.43 -30.20
CA ASP A 234 -7.76 3.69 -31.63
C ASP A 234 -7.33 2.47 -32.46
N GLY A 235 -7.49 2.54 -33.79
CA GLY A 235 -7.10 1.47 -34.71
C GLY A 235 -5.59 1.19 -34.77
N SER A 236 -4.79 1.99 -34.09
CA SER A 236 -3.33 1.87 -33.97
C SER A 236 -2.90 1.48 -32.54
N ASN A 237 -3.84 1.02 -31.70
CA ASN A 237 -3.59 0.60 -30.32
C ASN A 237 -3.10 1.71 -29.38
N ASN A 238 -3.35 2.99 -29.69
CA ASN A 238 -3.13 4.08 -28.73
C ASN A 238 -4.35 4.22 -27.82
N PRO A 239 -4.16 4.45 -26.51
CA PRO A 239 -5.28 4.63 -25.61
C PRO A 239 -6.01 5.93 -25.93
N VAL A 240 -7.33 5.87 -25.88
CA VAL A 240 -8.24 7.00 -26.01
C VAL A 240 -8.94 7.18 -24.68
N GLY A 241 -9.06 8.41 -24.18
CA GLY A 241 -9.60 8.62 -22.86
C GLY A 241 -9.65 10.07 -22.40
N ALA A 242 -9.72 10.26 -21.08
CA ALA A 242 -9.53 11.55 -20.44
C ALA A 242 -8.17 11.55 -19.74
N SER A 243 -7.25 12.37 -20.22
CA SER A 243 -5.90 12.54 -19.67
C SER A 243 -5.77 13.83 -18.87
N PHE A 244 -4.94 13.79 -17.84
CA PHE A 244 -4.65 14.93 -16.98
C PHE A 244 -3.35 14.67 -16.21
N ASN A 245 -2.73 15.73 -15.72
CA ASN A 245 -1.60 15.64 -14.82
C ASN A 245 -2.11 15.80 -13.38
N PHE A 246 -2.07 14.72 -12.61
CA PHE A 246 -2.48 14.72 -11.22
C PHE A 246 -1.36 15.31 -10.35
N GLN A 247 -1.73 16.19 -9.42
CA GLN A 247 -0.83 16.74 -8.42
C GLN A 247 -1.58 16.95 -7.11
N LEU A 248 -1.02 16.44 -6.01
CA LEU A 248 -1.47 16.71 -4.65
C LEU A 248 -0.27 17.21 -3.84
N LYS A 249 -0.41 18.33 -3.14
CA LYS A 249 0.65 18.89 -2.31
C LYS A 249 0.09 19.29 -0.95
N ALA A 250 0.90 19.18 0.10
CA ALA A 250 0.60 19.87 1.34
C ALA A 250 0.53 21.39 1.08
N SER A 251 -0.46 22.07 1.65
CA SER A 251 -0.60 23.52 1.49
C SER A 251 0.38 24.31 2.37
N ASN A 252 1.10 23.64 3.29
CA ASN A 252 2.04 24.26 4.23
C ASN A 252 3.43 23.57 4.20
N PRO A 253 4.48 24.23 4.72
CA PRO A 253 5.84 23.67 4.74
C PRO A 253 6.05 22.50 5.70
N THR A 254 5.11 22.26 6.63
CA THR A 254 5.16 21.15 7.60
C THR A 254 4.61 19.84 7.05
N GLY A 255 4.19 19.83 5.78
CA GLY A 255 3.60 18.66 5.13
C GLY A 255 2.17 18.39 5.60
N PHE A 256 1.57 17.38 4.99
CA PHE A 256 0.27 16.83 5.38
C PHE A 256 0.49 15.74 6.43
N GLY A 257 0.20 16.05 7.69
CA GLY A 257 0.41 15.18 8.83
C GLY A 257 -0.50 13.95 8.83
N LEU A 258 0.10 12.80 9.14
CA LEU A 258 -0.56 11.50 9.20
C LEU A 258 -0.92 11.08 10.63
N ASP A 259 -0.49 11.82 11.66
CA ASP A 259 -0.62 11.41 13.08
C ASP A 259 -2.08 11.29 13.56
N LYS A 260 -3.03 11.93 12.86
CA LYS A 260 -4.47 11.85 13.14
C LYS A 260 -5.16 10.73 12.36
N PHE A 261 -4.47 10.08 11.44
CA PHE A 261 -5.03 8.98 10.67
C PHE A 261 -4.91 7.66 11.42
N TYR A 262 -5.91 6.81 11.26
CA TYR A 262 -5.94 5.48 11.86
C TYR A 262 -6.60 4.46 10.95
N ALA A 263 -6.31 3.19 11.22
CA ALA A 263 -7.07 2.08 10.70
C ALA A 263 -7.36 1.05 11.80
N GLY A 264 -8.36 0.21 11.60
CA GLY A 264 -8.62 -0.91 12.49
C GLY A 264 -9.97 -1.56 12.24
N VAL A 265 -10.26 -2.58 13.03
CA VAL A 265 -11.50 -3.33 12.92
C VAL A 265 -12.50 -2.79 13.96
N ILE A 266 -13.74 -2.54 13.54
CA ILE A 266 -14.84 -2.29 14.49
C ILE A 266 -15.23 -3.64 15.09
N GLY A 267 -15.10 -3.76 16.41
CA GLY A 267 -15.55 -4.92 17.16
C GLY A 267 -17.06 -5.10 17.09
N GLU A 268 -17.50 -6.34 17.29
CA GLU A 268 -18.92 -6.70 17.22
C GLU A 268 -19.74 -5.87 18.23
N SER A 269 -20.83 -5.26 17.77
CA SER A 269 -21.80 -4.60 18.64
C SER A 269 -22.97 -5.55 18.89
N SER A 270 -23.43 -5.63 20.13
CA SER A 270 -24.58 -6.47 20.54
C SER A 270 -25.92 -6.13 19.84
N VAL A 271 -25.94 -5.13 18.95
CA VAL A 271 -27.08 -4.70 18.13
C VAL A 271 -26.90 -4.93 16.61
N GLY A 272 -25.91 -5.71 16.19
CA GLY A 272 -25.83 -6.30 14.84
C GLY A 272 -25.66 -5.30 13.69
N GLN A 273 -25.29 -4.05 13.97
CA GLN A 273 -25.00 -3.05 12.94
C GLN A 273 -23.51 -2.76 12.89
N GLY A 274 -22.78 -3.68 12.27
CA GLY A 274 -21.50 -3.36 11.71
C GLY A 274 -20.30 -4.12 12.24
N ASP A 275 -20.49 -5.41 12.44
CA ASP A 275 -19.51 -6.32 12.98
C ASP A 275 -18.40 -6.60 11.95
N GLY A 276 -17.14 -6.64 12.40
CA GLY A 276 -16.00 -7.07 11.59
C GLY A 276 -15.51 -6.11 10.50
N ALA A 277 -16.04 -4.88 10.43
CA ALA A 277 -15.66 -3.95 9.37
C ALA A 277 -14.28 -3.34 9.58
N LEU A 278 -13.49 -3.28 8.51
CA LEU A 278 -12.27 -2.49 8.46
C LEU A 278 -12.63 -1.01 8.30
N VAL A 279 -12.03 -0.17 9.13
CA VAL A 279 -12.19 1.28 9.11
C VAL A 279 -10.87 1.93 8.84
N PHE A 280 -10.91 2.97 8.02
CA PHE A 280 -9.87 3.97 7.86
C PHE A 280 -10.46 5.33 8.20
N GLY A 281 -9.76 6.15 8.98
CA GLY A 281 -10.30 7.45 9.34
C GLY A 281 -9.25 8.47 9.76
N ASN A 282 -9.72 9.69 9.97
CA ASN A 282 -8.98 10.81 10.52
C ASN A 282 -9.71 11.36 11.74
N GLU A 283 -8.99 11.60 12.83
CA GLU A 283 -9.55 12.25 14.01
C GLU A 283 -9.55 13.77 13.83
N GLY A 284 -10.74 14.39 13.86
CA GLY A 284 -10.91 15.82 13.72
C GLY A 284 -10.67 16.31 12.29
N LYS A 285 -9.96 17.43 12.17
CA LYS A 285 -9.66 18.07 10.88
C LYS A 285 -8.28 17.66 10.36
N SER A 286 -8.24 17.19 9.11
CA SER A 286 -7.00 16.92 8.39
C SER A 286 -6.21 18.21 8.13
N ASP A 287 -4.93 18.07 7.86
CA ASP A 287 -4.15 19.20 7.35
C ASP A 287 -4.65 19.61 5.96
N ASN A 288 -4.28 20.81 5.55
CA ASN A 288 -4.70 21.37 4.27
C ASN A 288 -3.86 20.84 3.11
N VAL A 289 -4.52 20.56 1.98
CA VAL A 289 -3.90 20.12 0.74
C VAL A 289 -4.35 20.96 -0.45
N ASP A 290 -3.47 21.04 -1.43
CA ASP A 290 -3.76 21.55 -2.77
C ASP A 290 -3.87 20.35 -3.72
N LEU A 291 -5.04 20.16 -4.32
CA LEU A 291 -5.29 19.14 -5.34
C LEU A 291 -5.47 19.83 -6.69
N LYS A 292 -4.73 19.38 -7.71
CA LYS A 292 -4.82 19.90 -9.08
C LYS A 292 -4.82 18.77 -10.09
N LEU A 293 -5.73 18.88 -11.04
CA LEU A 293 -5.73 18.18 -12.31
C LEU A 293 -5.33 19.20 -13.37
N ASN A 294 -4.08 19.16 -13.81
CA ASN A 294 -3.56 20.10 -14.81
C ASN A 294 -3.66 19.49 -16.21
N ASN A 295 -3.75 20.34 -17.23
CA ASN A 295 -3.71 19.93 -18.64
C ASN A 295 -4.74 18.84 -18.98
N ILE A 296 -6.00 19.04 -18.59
CA ILE A 296 -7.07 18.07 -18.86
C ILE A 296 -7.33 18.04 -20.37
N GLN A 297 -7.25 16.85 -20.97
CA GLN A 297 -7.45 16.62 -22.40
C GLN A 297 -8.27 15.35 -22.62
N PHE A 298 -9.15 15.35 -23.61
CA PHE A 298 -9.89 14.16 -24.03
C PHE A 298 -9.28 13.58 -25.31
N GLY A 299 -9.58 12.34 -25.68
CA GLY A 299 -9.08 11.72 -26.91
C GLY A 299 -7.75 10.96 -26.73
N ASN A 300 -7.01 10.76 -27.83
CA ASN A 300 -5.68 10.14 -27.78
C ASN A 300 -4.60 11.20 -27.46
N THR A 301 -3.55 10.77 -26.77
CA THR A 301 -2.35 11.59 -26.51
C THR A 301 -1.29 11.47 -27.61
N ALA A 302 -1.54 10.64 -28.62
CA ALA A 302 -0.70 10.55 -29.81
C ALA A 302 -0.64 11.93 -30.49
N ALA A 303 0.53 12.27 -31.03
CA ALA A 303 0.86 13.57 -31.59
C ALA A 303 -0.34 14.23 -32.25
N ILE A 304 -0.65 15.46 -31.82
CA ILE A 304 -1.61 16.35 -32.45
C ILE A 304 -1.46 16.19 -33.97
N PRO A 305 -2.43 15.57 -34.64
CA PRO A 305 -2.29 15.37 -36.07
C PRO A 305 -2.28 16.75 -36.74
N ALA A 306 -1.55 16.84 -37.85
CA ALA A 306 -1.34 18.08 -38.57
C ALA A 306 -2.68 18.80 -38.81
N PRO A 307 -2.68 20.15 -38.97
CA PRO A 307 -3.90 20.96 -39.10
C PRO A 307 -4.95 20.48 -40.12
N SER A 308 -4.57 19.61 -41.05
CA SER A 308 -5.40 19.00 -42.08
C SER A 308 -6.26 17.79 -41.65
N ASP A 309 -6.07 17.21 -40.45
CA ASP A 309 -6.78 15.99 -40.08
C ASP A 309 -8.15 16.26 -39.44
N ALA A 310 -9.22 16.01 -40.21
CA ALA A 310 -10.61 16.24 -39.80
C ALA A 310 -11.10 15.29 -38.70
N ALA A 311 -10.41 14.16 -38.48
CA ALA A 311 -10.81 13.17 -37.47
C ALA A 311 -10.56 13.63 -36.02
N TYR A 312 -9.85 14.75 -35.81
CA TYR A 312 -9.41 15.24 -34.50
C TYR A 312 -9.84 16.68 -34.19
N ARG A 313 -10.89 17.15 -34.89
CA ARG A 313 -11.50 18.45 -34.67
C ARG A 313 -12.95 18.29 -34.22
N PHE A 314 -13.33 18.99 -33.16
CA PHE A 314 -14.75 19.22 -32.85
C PHE A 314 -15.13 20.59 -33.40
N ASN A 315 -16.00 20.62 -34.41
CA ASN A 315 -16.45 21.86 -35.06
C ASN A 315 -15.28 22.78 -35.52
N GLY A 316 -14.26 22.18 -36.15
CA GLY A 316 -13.09 22.93 -36.63
C GLY A 316 -12.08 23.33 -35.55
N LEU A 317 -12.37 23.12 -34.27
CA LEU A 317 -11.43 23.35 -33.17
C LEU A 317 -10.63 22.08 -32.88
N GLN A 318 -9.32 22.24 -32.85
CA GLN A 318 -8.38 21.17 -32.52
C GLN A 318 -8.59 20.72 -31.08
N ASN A 319 -8.56 19.41 -30.86
CA ASN A 319 -8.54 18.85 -29.51
C ASN A 319 -7.30 19.37 -28.75
N SER A 320 -7.54 20.05 -27.62
CA SER A 320 -6.53 20.74 -26.82
C SER A 320 -6.90 20.66 -25.35
N SER A 321 -5.98 21.09 -24.49
CA SER A 321 -6.25 21.21 -23.07
C SER A 321 -7.48 22.07 -22.82
N ILE A 322 -8.44 21.53 -22.07
CA ILE A 322 -9.60 22.29 -21.58
C ILE A 322 -9.28 23.04 -20.27
N GLY A 323 -8.03 22.96 -19.80
CA GLY A 323 -7.51 23.74 -18.68
C GLY A 323 -7.14 22.91 -17.46
N ASN A 324 -7.13 23.58 -16.31
CA ASN A 324 -6.75 23.01 -15.02
C ASN A 324 -7.94 23.14 -14.06
N ILE A 325 -8.22 22.09 -13.29
CA ILE A 325 -9.27 22.09 -12.26
C ILE A 325 -8.64 21.62 -10.95
N GLY A 326 -9.05 22.21 -9.83
CA GLY A 326 -8.52 21.83 -8.54
C GLY A 326 -9.05 22.67 -7.40
N PHE A 327 -8.61 22.33 -6.20
CA PHE A 327 -8.86 23.08 -4.98
C PHE A 327 -7.54 23.41 -4.32
N THR A 328 -7.45 24.59 -3.73
CA THR A 328 -6.32 25.02 -2.90
C THR A 328 -6.76 25.10 -1.45
N ASN A 329 -5.85 24.76 -0.55
CA ASN A 329 -6.05 24.84 0.88
C ASN A 329 -7.30 24.08 1.38
N ALA A 330 -7.61 22.94 0.76
CA ALA A 330 -8.76 22.11 1.12
C ALA A 330 -8.41 21.19 2.29
N SER A 331 -9.39 20.84 3.13
CA SER A 331 -9.21 19.91 4.25
C SER A 331 -10.49 19.13 4.47
N VAL A 332 -10.39 17.95 5.08
CA VAL A 332 -11.54 17.10 5.41
C VAL A 332 -11.67 17.06 6.93
N THR A 333 -12.89 17.18 7.43
CA THR A 333 -13.20 16.94 8.84
C THR A 333 -13.99 15.64 8.94
N ASP A 334 -13.68 14.81 9.94
CA ASP A 334 -14.38 13.55 10.22
C ASP A 334 -14.36 12.55 9.05
N LEU A 335 -13.24 12.45 8.35
CA LEU A 335 -13.07 11.40 7.33
C LEU A 335 -13.18 10.02 7.99
N LYS A 336 -14.15 9.23 7.55
CA LYS A 336 -14.30 7.83 7.97
C LYS A 336 -14.79 6.99 6.79
N ILE A 337 -13.96 6.05 6.39
CA ILE A 337 -14.27 5.03 5.39
C ILE A 337 -14.46 3.72 6.12
N ARG A 338 -15.53 3.02 5.78
CA ARG A 338 -15.91 1.73 6.34
C ARG A 338 -16.02 0.71 5.21
N VAL A 339 -15.28 -0.38 5.33
CA VAL A 339 -15.30 -1.49 4.38
C VAL A 339 -15.95 -2.68 5.08
N ASN A 340 -17.04 -3.19 4.50
CA ASN A 340 -17.76 -4.37 4.98
C ASN A 340 -17.56 -5.53 3.99
N GLY A 341 -17.78 -6.77 4.45
CA GLY A 341 -17.74 -7.95 3.58
C GLY A 341 -16.33 -8.46 3.29
N MET A 342 -15.38 -8.23 4.20
CA MET A 342 -14.05 -8.85 4.18
C MET A 342 -14.06 -10.21 4.86
#